data_AF-A0A355FRC2-F1
#
_entry.id   AF-A0A355FRC2-F1
#
_cell.length_a   1.000
_cell.length_b   1.000
_cell.length_c   1.000
_cell.angle_alpha   90.00
_cell.angle_beta   90.00
_cell.angle_gamma   90.00
#
_symmetry.space_group_name_H-M   'P 1'
#
loop_
_entity.id
_entity.type
_entity.pdbx_description
1 polymer ?
#
loop_
_entity_poly.entity_id
_entity_poly.type
_entity_poly.pdbx_seq_one_letter_code
_entity_poly.pdbx_strand_id
1 'polypeptide(L)'
;TMTGVEEIAQRNVGAAQQVAAATEQQRTVMEQLATSSSALVEMAEHLTSMVGRFKVSSNFQRCWRVTDCNWVDCPAYQSKEEKCWLIPETLTQCGIPSGSVIEKRATCHQCEVFKINTMVKDQATEEGA
;
A
#
# COMPACT_ATOMS: atom_id res chain seq x y z
N THR A 1 -38.46 -34.20 -40.90
CA THR A 1 -38.56 -35.58 -40.39
C THR A 1 -38.33 -35.56 -38.89
N MET A 2 -38.96 -36.45 -38.11
CA MET A 2 -38.77 -36.53 -36.64
C MET A 2 -37.28 -36.63 -36.27
N THR A 3 -36.49 -37.33 -37.10
CA THR A 3 -35.04 -37.50 -36.95
C THR A 3 -34.23 -36.21 -36.90
N GLY A 4 -34.62 -35.16 -37.64
CA GLY A 4 -33.89 -33.88 -37.60
C GLY A 4 -34.13 -33.08 -36.30
N VAL A 5 -35.28 -33.28 -35.66
CA VAL A 5 -35.61 -32.61 -34.39
C VAL A 5 -34.83 -33.24 -33.24
N GLU A 6 -34.68 -34.57 -33.25
CA GLU A 6 -33.88 -35.32 -32.26
C GLU A 6 -32.40 -34.94 -32.32
N GLU A 7 -31.80 -34.85 -33.51
CA GLU A 7 -30.40 -34.41 -33.68
C GLU A 7 -30.16 -32.99 -33.15
N ILE A 8 -31.09 -32.06 -33.41
CA ILE A 8 -31.01 -30.69 -32.90
C ILE A 8 -31.13 -30.66 -31.38
N ALA A 9 -32.07 -31.41 -30.81
CA ALA A 9 -32.26 -31.51 -29.36
C ALA A 9 -30.99 -32.05 -28.68
N GLN A 10 -30.39 -33.10 -29.24
CA GLN A 10 -29.19 -33.72 -28.70
C GLN A 10 -27.97 -32.80 -28.80
N ARG A 11 -27.86 -32.03 -29.89
CA ARG A 11 -26.83 -31.00 -30.06
C ARG A 11 -26.98 -29.85 -29.07
N ASN A 12 -28.20 -29.39 -28.81
CA ASN A 12 -28.48 -28.33 -27.84
C ASN A 12 -28.17 -28.76 -26.41
N VAL A 13 -28.47 -30.00 -26.04
CA VAL A 13 -28.08 -30.56 -24.73
C VAL A 13 -26.57 -30.59 -24.58
N GLY A 14 -25.84 -31.06 -25.60
CA GLY A 14 -24.37 -31.06 -25.59
C GLY A 14 -23.77 -29.65 -25.48
N ALA A 15 -24.32 -28.69 -26.22
CA ALA A 15 -23.91 -27.30 -26.14
C ALA A 15 -24.18 -26.70 -24.74
N ALA A 16 -25.34 -26.97 -24.14
CA ALA A 16 -25.68 -26.51 -22.80
C ALA A 16 -24.74 -27.10 -21.73
N GLN A 17 -24.40 -28.39 -21.83
CA GLN A 17 -23.43 -29.05 -20.95
C GLN A 17 -22.03 -28.43 -21.09
N GLN A 18 -21.59 -28.16 -22.32
CA GLN A 18 -20.30 -27.53 -22.57
C GLN A 18 -20.23 -26.10 -22.02
N VAL A 19 -21.30 -25.31 -22.17
CA VAL A 19 -21.42 -23.97 -21.58
C VAL A 19 -21.40 -24.04 -20.05
N ALA A 20 -22.11 -25.00 -19.45
CA ALA A 20 -22.10 -25.21 -18.01
C ALA A 20 -20.68 -25.54 -17.49
N ALA A 21 -19.98 -26.47 -18.16
CA ALA A 21 -18.61 -26.84 -17.80
C ALA A 21 -17.64 -25.66 -17.94
N ALA A 22 -17.75 -24.88 -19.03
CA ALA A 22 -16.94 -23.69 -19.24
C ALA A 22 -17.22 -22.60 -18.19
N THR A 23 -18.48 -22.45 -17.77
CA THR A 23 -18.87 -21.48 -16.73
C THR A 23 -18.28 -21.86 -15.37
N GLU A 24 -18.28 -23.16 -15.03
CA GLU A 24 -17.66 -23.65 -13.79
C GLU A 24 -16.13 -23.45 -13.80
N GLN A 25 -15.48 -23.72 -14.94
CA GLN A 25 -14.07 -23.42 -15.11
C GLN A 25 -13.79 -21.92 -14.99
N GLN A 26 -14.61 -21.08 -15.60
CA GLN A 26 -14.48 -19.63 -15.50
C GLN A 26 -14.64 -19.15 -14.06
N ARG A 27 -15.57 -19.72 -13.28
CA ARG A 27 -15.72 -19.44 -11.86
C ARG A 27 -14.43 -19.73 -11.09
N THR A 28 -13.85 -20.91 -11.30
CA THR A 28 -12.59 -21.32 -10.65
C THR A 28 -11.44 -20.37 -11.01
N VAL A 29 -11.32 -19.99 -12.30
CA VAL A 29 -10.32 -19.03 -12.75
C VAL A 29 -10.51 -17.66 -12.09
N MET A 30 -11.76 -17.23 -11.92
CA MET A 30 -12.07 -15.94 -11.29
C MET A 30 -11.71 -15.93 -9.80
N GLU A 31 -11.94 -17.04 -9.09
CA GLU A 31 -11.53 -17.22 -7.69
C GLU A 31 -10.00 -17.21 -7.54
N GLN A 32 -9.28 -17.89 -8.45
CA GLN A 32 -7.81 -17.87 -8.48
C GLN A 32 -7.25 -16.47 -8.78
N LEU A 33 -7.87 -15.73 -9.70
CA LEU A 33 -7.48 -14.36 -10.03
C LEU A 33 -7.67 -13.42 -8.84
N ALA A 34 -8.81 -13.52 -8.14
CA ALA A 34 -9.08 -12.73 -6.94
C ALA A 34 -8.04 -13.02 -5.85
N THR A 35 -7.76 -14.30 -5.59
CA THR A 35 -6.76 -14.74 -4.61
C THR A 35 -5.36 -14.21 -4.94
N SER A 36 -4.96 -14.33 -6.21
CA SER A 36 -3.65 -13.85 -6.66
C SER A 36 -3.53 -12.33 -6.57
N SER A 37 -4.61 -11.60 -6.86
CA SER A 37 -4.65 -10.14 -6.75
C SER A 37 -4.49 -9.69 -5.29
N SER A 38 -5.17 -10.34 -4.35
CA SER A 38 -5.02 -10.07 -2.92
C SER A 38 -3.57 -10.31 -2.45
N ALA A 39 -2.95 -11.42 -2.87
CA ALA A 39 -1.56 -11.71 -2.52
C ALA A 39 -0.57 -10.66 -3.06
N LEU A 40 -0.80 -10.14 -4.27
CA LEU A 40 0.01 -9.05 -4.83
C LEU A 40 -0.09 -7.75 -4.00
N VAL A 41 -1.30 -7.42 -3.52
CA VAL A 41 -1.52 -6.25 -2.64
C VAL A 41 -0.77 -6.40 -1.33
N GLU A 42 -0.88 -7.57 -0.67
CA GLU A 42 -0.16 -7.84 0.59
C GLU A 42 1.36 -7.74 0.43
N MET A 43 1.91 -8.28 -0.67
CA MET A 43 3.35 -8.16 -0.95
C MET A 43 3.77 -6.71 -1.17
N ALA A 44 2.97 -5.91 -1.88
CA ALA A 44 3.27 -4.49 -2.09
C ALA A 44 3.25 -3.70 -0.76
N GLU A 45 2.30 -3.98 0.13
CA GLU A 45 2.24 -3.39 1.47
C GLU A 45 3.47 -3.76 2.31
N HIS A 46 3.90 -5.03 2.24
CA HIS A 46 5.08 -5.51 2.94
C HIS A 46 6.36 -4.81 2.46
N LEU A 47 6.59 -4.74 1.15
CA LEU A 47 7.73 -4.03 0.56
C LEU A 47 7.71 -2.55 0.93
N THR A 48 6.55 -1.90 0.86
CA THR A 48 6.39 -0.49 1.27
C THR A 48 6.76 -0.29 2.74
N SER A 49 6.40 -1.25 3.60
CA SER A 49 6.78 -1.23 5.02
C SER A 49 8.29 -1.38 5.23
N MET A 50 8.93 -2.31 4.52
CA MET A 50 10.38 -2.51 4.60
C MET A 50 11.15 -1.29 4.11
N VAL A 51 10.83 -0.78 2.92
CA VAL A 51 11.46 0.42 2.35
C VAL A 51 11.27 1.62 3.26
N GLY A 52 10.08 1.76 3.86
CA GLY A 52 9.78 2.80 4.83
C GLY A 52 10.70 2.81 6.07
N ARG A 53 11.34 1.69 6.43
CA ARG A 53 12.25 1.58 7.58
C ARG A 53 13.70 1.93 7.27
N PHE A 54 14.15 1.87 6.01
CA PHE A 54 15.51 2.27 5.66
C PHE A 54 15.74 3.76 5.91
N LYS A 55 16.79 4.09 6.66
CA LYS A 55 17.19 5.46 6.98
C LYS A 55 18.23 5.89 5.95
N VAL A 56 17.83 6.72 4.99
CA VAL A 56 18.68 7.21 3.90
C VAL A 56 19.69 8.24 4.41
N SER A 57 19.31 9.04 5.42
CA SER A 57 20.17 10.05 6.04
C SER A 57 20.53 9.64 7.47
N SER A 58 21.83 9.63 7.81
CA SER A 58 22.30 9.42 9.19
C SER A 58 21.76 10.49 10.15
N ASN A 59 21.54 11.71 9.65
CA ASN A 59 21.04 12.86 10.41
C ASN A 59 19.53 13.04 10.26
N PHE A 60 18.76 12.04 10.69
CA PHE A 60 17.31 12.07 10.64
C PHE A 60 16.73 13.16 11.58
N GLN A 61 15.89 14.03 11.03
CA GLN A 61 15.22 15.10 11.74
C GLN A 61 13.82 14.67 12.19
N ARG A 62 13.61 14.62 13.50
CA ARG A 62 12.30 14.28 14.08
C ARG A 62 11.31 15.42 13.86
N CYS A 63 10.04 15.09 13.60
CA CYS A 63 9.03 16.07 13.18
C CYS A 63 8.91 17.26 14.13
N TRP A 64 8.91 17.01 15.44
CA TRP A 64 8.74 18.08 16.42
C TRP A 64 9.93 19.04 16.52
N ARG A 65 11.13 18.64 16.07
CA ARG A 65 12.28 19.55 15.94
C ARG A 65 12.19 20.41 14.69
N VAL A 66 11.63 19.86 13.62
CA VAL A 66 11.48 20.58 12.33
C VAL A 66 10.37 21.62 12.41
N THR A 67 9.28 21.30 13.09
CA THR A 67 8.08 22.16 13.13
C THR A 67 7.91 22.87 14.48
N ASP A 68 8.94 22.90 15.32
CA ASP A 68 8.91 23.48 16.69
C ASP A 68 7.64 23.10 17.48
N CYS A 69 7.31 21.81 17.47
CA CYS A 69 6.07 21.28 18.03
C CYS A 69 6.24 20.91 19.50
N ASN A 70 5.29 21.34 20.34
CA ASN A 70 5.32 21.15 21.79
C ASN A 70 4.29 20.13 22.31
N TRP A 71 3.70 19.32 21.42
CA TRP A 71 2.76 18.26 21.82
C TRP A 71 3.48 17.09 22.48
N VAL A 72 3.65 17.14 23.81
CA VAL A 72 4.32 16.10 24.60
C VAL A 72 3.54 14.78 24.65
N ASP A 73 2.22 14.84 24.52
CA ASP A 73 1.34 13.66 24.50
C ASP A 73 1.28 12.99 23.12
N CYS A 74 1.99 13.53 22.12
CA CYS A 74 2.01 12.96 20.79
C CYS A 74 2.77 11.61 20.82
N PRO A 75 2.18 10.50 20.32
CA PRO A 75 2.87 9.20 20.23
C PRO A 75 4.22 9.22 19.51
N ALA A 76 4.44 10.21 18.64
CA ALA A 76 5.74 10.39 18.01
C ALA A 76 6.79 10.86 19.03
N TYR A 77 6.42 11.76 19.94
CA TYR A 77 7.32 12.48 20.83
C TYR A 77 8.21 11.51 21.64
N GLN A 78 9.53 11.66 21.46
CA GLN A 78 10.58 10.80 22.02
C GLN A 78 10.42 9.28 21.78
N SER A 79 9.64 8.86 20.78
CA SER A 79 9.48 7.44 20.44
C SER A 79 10.79 6.80 19.95
N LYS A 80 10.91 5.48 20.13
CA LYS A 80 12.01 4.67 19.57
C LYS A 80 12.05 4.76 18.05
N GLU A 81 10.88 4.74 17.41
CA GLU A 81 10.77 4.99 15.98
C GLU A 81 10.92 6.50 15.74
N GLU A 82 11.82 6.88 14.84
CA GLU A 82 12.11 8.30 14.56
C GLU A 82 11.12 8.85 13.53
N LYS A 83 10.62 8.00 12.64
CA LYS A 83 9.73 8.34 11.53
C LYS A 83 8.30 8.47 12.03
N CYS A 84 7.84 9.70 12.20
CA CYS A 84 6.47 9.95 12.66
C CYS A 84 5.42 9.26 11.75
N TRP A 85 5.66 9.15 10.45
CA TRP A 85 4.75 8.49 9.48
C TRP A 85 4.67 6.97 9.62
N LEU A 86 5.46 6.35 10.51
CA LEU A 86 5.35 4.93 10.87
C LEU A 86 4.67 4.70 12.22
N ILE A 87 4.28 5.77 12.92
CA ILE A 87 3.62 5.73 14.22
C ILE A 87 2.14 6.12 14.03
N PRO A 88 1.17 5.30 14.47
CA PRO A 88 -0.24 5.65 14.39
C PRO A 88 -0.62 6.75 15.40
N GLU A 89 -1.75 7.41 15.18
CA GLU A 89 -2.37 8.38 16.10
C GLU A 89 -1.48 9.55 16.52
N THR A 90 -0.47 9.90 15.71
CA THR A 90 0.36 11.08 16.02
C THR A 90 -0.44 12.35 15.83
N LEU A 91 -0.18 13.34 16.67
CA LEU A 91 -0.79 14.65 16.55
C LEU A 91 -0.12 15.44 15.42
N THR A 92 -0.94 16.02 14.55
CA THR A 92 -0.52 17.02 13.55
C THR A 92 -0.11 18.31 14.25
N GLN A 93 0.42 19.29 13.49
CA GLN A 93 0.79 20.59 14.05
C GLN A 93 -0.40 21.30 14.73
N CYS A 94 -1.61 21.08 14.22
CA CYS A 94 -2.85 21.61 14.79
C CYS A 94 -3.39 20.80 15.99
N GLY A 95 -2.69 19.75 16.43
CA GLY A 95 -3.13 18.89 17.54
C GLY A 95 -4.18 17.85 17.16
N ILE A 96 -4.50 17.70 15.87
CA ILE A 96 -5.49 16.72 15.39
C ILE A 96 -4.78 15.37 15.18
N PRO A 97 -5.32 14.24 15.66
CA PRO A 97 -4.79 12.91 15.39
C PRO A 97 -4.77 12.59 13.89
N SER A 98 -3.64 12.06 13.41
CA SER A 98 -3.40 11.76 11.98
C SER A 98 -3.86 10.36 11.54
N GLY A 99 -4.56 9.62 12.40
CA GLY A 99 -5.09 8.30 12.11
C GLY A 99 -4.02 7.21 11.97
N SER A 100 -4.33 6.23 11.14
CA SER A 100 -3.51 5.04 10.90
C SER A 100 -2.22 5.33 10.12
N VAL A 101 -1.26 4.41 10.19
CA VAL A 101 -0.01 4.49 9.39
C VAL A 101 -0.30 4.54 7.87
N ILE A 102 -1.37 3.89 7.41
CA ILE A 102 -1.74 3.83 5.99
C ILE A 102 -2.20 5.21 5.52
N GLU A 103 -3.10 5.86 6.26
CA GLU A 103 -3.60 7.21 5.93
C GLU A 103 -2.48 8.25 5.94
N LYS A 104 -1.54 8.11 6.87
CA LYS A 104 -0.36 8.97 6.92
C LYS A 104 0.55 8.75 5.73
N ARG A 105 0.81 7.51 5.32
CA ARG A 105 1.63 7.23 4.12
C ARG A 105 1.05 7.87 2.87
N ALA A 106 -0.28 7.95 2.77
CA ALA A 106 -0.95 8.58 1.63
C ALA A 106 -0.67 10.10 1.52
N THR A 107 -0.35 10.79 2.62
CA THR A 107 -0.19 12.25 2.64
C THR A 107 1.21 12.73 3.05
N CYS A 108 1.99 11.89 3.74
CA CYS A 108 3.27 12.28 4.30
C CYS A 108 4.31 12.69 3.26
N HIS A 109 4.24 12.22 2.02
CA HIS A 109 5.13 12.66 0.94
C HIS A 109 5.05 14.17 0.65
N GLN A 110 3.95 14.83 1.05
CA GLN A 110 3.77 16.27 0.93
C GLN A 110 4.31 17.03 2.14
N CYS A 111 4.54 16.35 3.27
CA CYS A 111 5.03 16.94 4.51
C CYS A 111 6.52 17.29 4.41
N GLU A 112 6.88 18.46 4.94
CA GLU A 112 8.27 18.94 4.92
C GLU A 112 9.23 18.02 5.67
N VAL A 113 8.79 17.44 6.80
CA VAL A 113 9.58 16.48 7.58
C VAL A 113 9.94 15.26 6.74
N PHE A 114 9.01 14.77 5.91
CA PHE A 114 9.28 13.64 5.04
C PHE A 114 10.34 14.02 4.01
N LYS A 115 10.15 15.14 3.30
CA LYS A 115 11.08 15.63 2.28
C LYS A 115 12.51 15.78 2.82
N ILE A 116 12.68 16.47 3.95
CA ILE A 116 14.00 16.67 4.57
C ILE A 116 14.71 15.34 4.85
N ASN A 117 13.97 14.32 5.27
CA ASN A 117 14.53 13.03 5.66
C ASN A 117 14.70 12.03 4.51
N THR A 118 14.05 12.27 3.36
CA THR A 118 14.12 11.40 2.18
C THR A 118 14.88 12.02 1.02
N MET A 119 15.21 13.31 1.06
CA MET A 119 16.06 13.94 0.07
C MET A 119 17.48 13.37 0.19
N VAL A 120 17.94 12.75 -0.90
CA VAL A 120 19.35 12.42 -1.08
C VAL A 120 20.06 13.76 -1.32
N LYS A 121 20.88 14.20 -0.35
CA LYS A 121 21.84 15.26 -0.64
C LYS A 121 22.93 14.61 -1.47
N ASP A 122 23.01 14.96 -2.75
CA ASP A 122 24.17 14.64 -3.56
C ASP A 122 25.40 15.19 -2.82
N GLN A 123 26.28 14.30 -2.38
CA GLN A 123 27.58 14.69 -1.86
C GLN A 123 28.41 15.23 -3.03
N ALA A 124 28.18 16.49 -3.39
CA ALA A 124 29.09 17.26 -4.21
C ALA A 124 29.25 18.63 -3.54
N THR A 125 30.51 19.02 -3.38
CA THR A 125 30.99 20.34 -2.95
C THR A 125 30.84 20.71 -1.47
N GLU A 126 31.62 20.08 -0.59
CA GLU A 126 32.29 20.80 0.52
C GLU A 126 33.67 20.16 0.82
N GLU A 127 34.59 20.29 -0.13
CA GLU A 127 36.04 20.35 0.16
C GLU A 127 36.59 21.55 -0.62
N GLY A 128 36.82 22.67 0.07
CA GLY A 128 37.56 23.81 -0.47
C GLY A 128 36.94 25.19 -0.25
N ALA A 129 37.16 25.76 0.93
CA ALA A 129 37.40 27.20 1.15
C ALA A 129 38.10 27.39 2.49
#